data_AF-R7TA60-F1
#
_entry.id   AF-R7TA60-F1
#
_cell.length_a   1.000
_cell.length_b   1.000
_cell.length_c   1.000
_cell.angle_alpha   90.00
_cell.angle_beta   90.00
_cell.angle_gamma   90.00
#
_symmetry.space_group_name_H-M   'P 1'
#
loop_
_entity.id
_entity.type
_entity.pdbx_description
1 polymer ?
#
loop_
_entity_poly.entity_id
_entity_poly.type
_entity_poly.pdbx_seq_one_letter_code
_entity_poly.pdbx_strand_id
1 'polypeptide(L)'
;MDKAASKKVRAAAKSWLTRADTALKSALNTMTNVMTTVPSAIAMEKKKMEIALREFDVRLNAYDAAQHQVELVLEEDEIEADIVTVGVYRDGVMDTRVQVELALERMNPQNPSLCDDALSSASRSS
;
A
#
# COMPACT_ATOMS: atom_id res chain seq x y z
N MET A 1 25.10 16.38 -1.72
CA MET A 1 25.08 15.00 -2.28
C MET A 1 25.04 15.16 -3.80
N ASP A 2 25.84 14.42 -4.55
CA ASP A 2 25.78 14.51 -6.02
C ASP A 2 24.55 13.78 -6.58
N LYS A 3 24.16 14.13 -7.81
CA LYS A 3 22.99 13.60 -8.51
C LYS A 3 22.96 12.08 -8.61
N ALA A 4 24.11 11.43 -8.79
CA ALA A 4 24.19 9.97 -8.90
C ALA A 4 23.93 9.30 -7.55
N ALA A 5 24.45 9.87 -6.46
CA ALA A 5 24.19 9.41 -5.11
C ALA A 5 22.71 9.56 -4.73
N SER A 6 22.07 10.72 -5.00
CA SER A 6 20.63 10.91 -4.75
C SER A 6 19.78 9.88 -5.49
N LYS A 7 20.07 9.65 -6.79
CA LYS A 7 19.33 8.66 -7.60
C LYS A 7 19.50 7.23 -7.07
N LYS A 8 20.68 6.87 -6.56
CA LYS A 8 20.92 5.55 -5.92
C LYS A 8 20.13 5.37 -4.63
N VAL A 9 20.11 6.38 -3.76
CA VAL A 9 19.32 6.33 -2.50
C VAL A 9 17.84 6.18 -2.82
N ARG A 10 17.32 6.95 -3.77
CA ARG A 10 15.93 6.82 -4.23
C ARG A 10 15.63 5.43 -4.80
N ALA A 11 16.51 4.88 -5.63
CA ALA A 11 16.32 3.55 -6.19
C ALA A 11 16.27 2.45 -5.11
N ALA A 12 17.11 2.57 -4.09
CA ALA A 12 17.07 1.66 -2.94
C ALA A 12 15.76 1.82 -2.15
N ALA A 13 15.33 3.06 -1.87
CA ALA A 13 14.07 3.33 -1.18
C ALA A 13 12.86 2.79 -1.97
N LYS A 14 12.84 3.02 -3.30
CA LYS A 14 11.84 2.45 -4.22
C LYS A 14 11.78 0.93 -4.11
N SER A 15 12.93 0.26 -4.11
CA SER A 15 13.01 -1.20 -4.01
C SER A 15 12.45 -1.72 -2.69
N TRP A 16 12.72 -1.04 -1.57
CA TRP A 16 12.16 -1.39 -0.28
C TRP A 16 10.65 -1.15 -0.21
N LEU A 17 10.16 -0.04 -0.76
CA LEU A 17 8.73 0.23 -0.84
C LEU A 17 8.01 -0.81 -1.71
N THR A 18 8.59 -1.20 -2.85
CA THR A 18 8.03 -2.26 -3.71
C THR A 18 7.92 -3.60 -2.97
N ARG A 19 8.90 -3.93 -2.12
CA ARG A 19 8.84 -5.13 -1.28
C ARG A 19 7.73 -5.03 -0.23
N ALA A 20 7.58 -3.87 0.41
CA ALA A 20 6.52 -3.63 1.37
C ALA A 20 5.13 -3.70 0.72
N ASP A 21 4.97 -3.10 -0.47
CA ASP A 21 3.76 -3.20 -1.30
C ASP A 21 3.41 -4.67 -1.62
N THR A 22 4.41 -5.45 -2.04
CA THR A 22 4.22 -6.89 -2.31
C THR A 22 3.80 -7.66 -1.05
N ALA A 23 4.38 -7.33 0.11
CA ALA A 23 3.99 -7.94 1.39
C ALA A 23 2.55 -7.58 1.77
N LEU A 24 2.12 -6.33 1.54
CA LEU A 24 0.75 -5.89 1.73
C LEU A 24 -0.23 -6.65 0.84
N LYS A 25 0.05 -6.75 -0.46
CA LYS A 25 -0.78 -7.53 -1.41
C LYS A 25 -0.90 -8.99 -0.98
N SER A 26 0.20 -9.59 -0.55
CA SER A 26 0.21 -10.97 -0.04
C SER A 26 -0.65 -11.14 1.21
N ALA A 27 -0.56 -10.20 2.15
CA ALA A 27 -1.37 -10.20 3.37
C ALA A 27 -2.85 -10.02 3.06
N LEU A 28 -3.21 -9.11 2.15
CA LEU A 28 -4.58 -8.90 1.67
C LEU A 28 -5.14 -10.18 1.03
N ASN A 29 -4.41 -10.81 0.12
CA ASN A 29 -4.82 -12.05 -0.54
C ASN A 29 -4.99 -13.19 0.47
N THR A 30 -4.07 -13.32 1.42
CA THR A 30 -4.17 -14.32 2.49
C THR A 30 -5.44 -14.10 3.32
N MET A 31 -5.72 -12.85 3.67
CA MET A 31 -6.90 -12.50 4.45
C MET A 31 -8.21 -12.86 3.73
N THR A 32 -8.32 -12.58 2.43
CA THR A 32 -9.49 -12.97 1.63
C THR A 32 -9.74 -14.48 1.68
N ASN A 33 -8.67 -15.28 1.73
CA ASN A 33 -8.78 -16.75 1.84
C ASN A 33 -9.08 -17.23 3.27
N VAL A 34 -8.77 -16.44 4.30
CA VAL A 34 -8.93 -16.79 5.73
C VAL A 34 -10.27 -16.32 6.29
N MET A 35 -11.02 -15.43 5.62
CA MET A 35 -12.34 -14.95 6.06
C MET A 35 -13.38 -16.06 6.28
N THR A 36 -13.13 -17.30 5.82
CA THR A 36 -13.99 -18.48 6.07
C THR A 36 -13.58 -19.31 7.29
N THR A 37 -12.67 -18.82 8.14
CA THR A 37 -12.04 -19.60 9.24
C THR A 37 -12.36 -19.09 10.65
N VAL A 38 -11.81 -19.76 11.67
CA VAL A 38 -12.05 -19.53 13.11
C VAL A 38 -11.63 -18.10 13.53
N PRO A 39 -12.37 -17.41 14.44
CA PRO A 39 -12.08 -16.02 14.85
C PRO A 39 -10.64 -15.72 15.32
N SER A 40 -9.95 -16.71 15.89
CA SER A 40 -8.55 -16.56 16.31
C SER A 40 -7.57 -16.41 15.13
N ALA A 41 -7.85 -17.05 14.00
CA ALA A 41 -7.06 -16.92 12.77
C ALA A 41 -7.27 -15.53 12.14
N ILE A 42 -8.52 -15.06 12.09
CA ILE A 42 -8.89 -13.72 11.63
C ILE A 42 -8.15 -12.63 12.44
N ALA A 43 -8.14 -12.74 13.77
CA ALA A 43 -7.44 -11.79 14.63
C ALA A 43 -5.92 -11.77 14.38
N MET A 44 -5.31 -12.93 14.11
CA MET A 44 -3.89 -13.03 13.82
C MET A 44 -3.54 -12.40 12.47
N GLU A 45 -4.31 -12.68 11.42
CA GLU A 45 -4.10 -12.10 10.10
C GLU A 45 -4.33 -10.59 10.08
N LYS A 46 -5.35 -10.10 10.79
CA LYS A 46 -5.55 -8.66 11.02
C LYS A 46 -4.29 -8.00 11.60
N LYS A 47 -3.71 -8.58 12.65
CA LYS A 47 -2.48 -8.04 13.26
C LYS A 47 -1.29 -8.05 12.30
N LYS A 48 -1.16 -9.09 11.45
CA LYS A 48 -0.11 -9.14 10.41
C LYS A 48 -0.30 -8.05 9.37
N MET A 49 -1.53 -7.81 8.91
CA MET A 49 -1.86 -6.72 7.99
C MET A 49 -1.52 -5.35 8.60
N GLU A 50 -1.88 -5.10 9.86
CA GLU A 50 -1.54 -3.85 10.56
C GLU A 50 -0.02 -3.64 10.68
N ILE A 51 0.75 -4.70 10.93
CA ILE A 51 2.22 -4.62 10.96
C ILE A 51 2.77 -4.31 9.58
N ALA A 52 2.30 -5.00 8.54
CA ALA A 52 2.75 -4.79 7.17
C ALA A 52 2.39 -3.39 6.66
N LEU A 53 1.23 -2.85 7.05
CA LEU A 53 0.81 -1.48 6.73
C LEU A 53 1.72 -0.44 7.38
N ARG A 54 2.05 -0.61 8.67
CA ARG A 54 3.02 0.27 9.35
C ARG A 54 4.40 0.24 8.68
N GLU A 55 4.87 -0.95 8.31
CA GLU A 55 6.15 -1.08 7.60
C GLU A 55 6.09 -0.39 6.23
N PHE A 56 4.99 -0.56 5.49
CA PHE A 56 4.76 0.14 4.23
C PHE A 56 4.83 1.66 4.40
N ASP A 57 4.14 2.22 5.40
CA ASP A 57 4.14 3.67 5.65
C ASP A 57 5.55 4.19 5.96
N VAL A 58 6.35 3.43 6.73
CA VAL A 58 7.77 3.76 6.96
C VAL A 58 8.56 3.77 5.65
N ARG A 59 8.34 2.79 4.76
CA ARG A 59 9.04 2.75 3.46
C ARG A 59 8.58 3.83 2.50
N LEU A 60 7.30 4.20 2.53
CA LEU A 60 6.75 5.29 1.73
C LEU A 60 7.39 6.61 2.15
N ASN A 61 7.44 6.89 3.46
CA ASN A 61 8.10 8.10 3.99
C ASN A 61 9.59 8.14 3.62
N ALA A 62 10.29 7.01 3.65
CA ALA A 62 11.69 6.93 3.23
C ALA A 62 11.86 7.18 1.71
N TYR A 63 10.93 6.70 0.90
CA TYR A 63 10.90 6.97 -0.54
C TYR A 63 10.64 8.45 -0.82
N ASP A 64 9.66 9.06 -0.17
CA ASP A 64 9.33 10.49 -0.32
C ASP A 64 10.52 11.37 0.09
N ALA A 65 11.21 11.03 1.19
CA ALA A 65 12.43 11.73 1.60
C ALA A 65 13.57 11.58 0.58
N ALA A 66 13.75 10.40 -0.01
CA ALA A 66 14.76 10.16 -1.03
C ALA A 66 14.41 10.84 -2.37
N GLN A 67 13.13 10.91 -2.71
CA GLN A 67 12.63 11.64 -3.87
C GLN A 67 12.91 13.14 -3.73
N HIS A 68 12.63 13.73 -2.56
CA HIS A 68 12.96 15.13 -2.29
C HIS A 68 14.45 15.44 -2.49
N GLN A 69 15.34 14.54 -2.06
CA GLN A 69 16.78 14.68 -2.28
C GLN A 69 17.20 14.59 -3.76
N VAL A 70 16.41 13.90 -4.59
CA VAL A 70 16.61 13.87 -6.05
C VAL A 70 16.14 15.19 -6.67
N GLU A 71 14.97 15.69 -6.28
CA GLU A 71 14.43 16.95 -6.80
C GLU A 71 15.34 18.16 -6.54
N LEU A 72 16.05 18.19 -5.40
CA LEU A 72 17.01 19.25 -5.08
C LEU A 72 18.26 19.28 -5.98
N VAL A 73 18.50 18.24 -6.79
CA VAL A 73 19.72 18.09 -7.61
C VAL A 73 19.42 17.85 -9.09
N LEU A 74 18.15 17.91 -9.49
CA LEU A 74 17.71 17.83 -10.87
C LEU A 74 17.50 19.23 -11.46
N GLU A 75 17.68 19.33 -12.77
CA GLU A 75 17.27 20.52 -13.54
C GLU A 75 15.75 20.48 -13.79
N GLU A 76 15.15 21.61 -14.15
CA GLU A 76 13.69 21.77 -14.28
C GLU A 76 13.05 20.77 -15.26
N ASP A 77 13.66 20.56 -16.42
CA ASP A 77 13.20 19.61 -17.45
C ASP A 77 13.25 18.15 -16.96
N GLU A 78 14.25 17.81 -16.13
CA GLU A 78 14.34 16.49 -15.52
C GLU A 78 13.33 16.29 -14.40
N ILE A 79 12.99 17.34 -13.65
CA ILE A 79 11.96 17.30 -12.60
C ILE A 79 10.61 16.96 -13.22
N GLU A 80 10.23 17.60 -14.33
CA GLU A 80 8.93 17.35 -14.98
C GLU A 80 8.78 15.89 -15.44
N ALA A 81 9.82 15.34 -16.08
CA ALA A 81 9.84 13.94 -16.48
C ALA A 81 9.84 12.97 -15.27
N ASP A 82 10.53 13.33 -14.19
CA ASP A 82 10.61 12.51 -12.98
C ASP A 82 9.28 12.51 -12.20
N ILE A 83 8.57 13.64 -12.12
CA ILE A 83 7.25 13.75 -11.46
C ILE A 83 6.26 12.76 -12.06
N VAL A 84 6.19 12.65 -13.39
CA VAL A 84 5.29 11.68 -14.06
C VAL A 84 5.64 10.25 -13.67
N THR A 85 6.93 9.91 -13.69
CA THR A 85 7.41 8.56 -13.37
C THR A 85 7.15 8.19 -11.90
N VAL A 86 7.38 9.15 -11.00
CA VAL A 86 7.18 8.99 -9.55
C VAL A 86 5.70 8.94 -9.22
N GLY A 87 4.89 9.79 -9.84
CA GLY A 87 3.44 9.82 -9.68
C GLY A 87 2.81 8.47 -10.01
N VAL A 88 3.10 7.92 -11.19
CA VAL A 88 2.58 6.59 -11.60
C VAL A 88 2.98 5.50 -10.61
N TYR A 89 4.23 5.50 -10.14
CA TYR A 89 4.67 4.52 -9.15
C TYR A 89 3.97 4.70 -7.80
N ARG A 90 3.84 5.94 -7.33
CA ARG A 90 3.22 6.27 -6.05
C ARG A 90 1.73 5.90 -6.05
N ASP A 91 1.01 6.25 -7.11
CA ASP A 91 -0.40 5.89 -7.26
C ASP A 91 -0.59 4.36 -7.20
N GLY A 92 0.28 3.61 -7.88
CA GLY A 92 0.23 2.15 -7.90
C GLY A 92 0.43 1.49 -6.52
N VAL A 93 1.31 2.03 -5.67
CA VAL A 93 1.51 1.49 -4.31
C VAL A 93 0.47 2.03 -3.32
N MET A 94 -0.05 3.23 -3.54
CA MET A 94 -1.10 3.82 -2.70
C MET A 94 -2.43 3.11 -2.86
N ASP A 95 -2.77 2.62 -4.06
CA ASP A 95 -3.96 1.79 -4.28
C ASP A 95 -3.96 0.56 -3.37
N THR A 96 -2.83 -0.17 -3.28
CA THR A 96 -2.66 -1.29 -2.36
C THR A 96 -2.91 -0.89 -0.91
N ARG A 97 -2.31 0.22 -0.47
CA ARG A 97 -2.43 0.74 0.89
C ARG A 97 -3.90 0.99 1.24
N VAL A 98 -4.64 1.67 0.36
CA VAL A 98 -6.07 1.97 0.52
C VAL A 98 -6.90 0.69 0.61
N GLN A 99 -6.65 -0.29 -0.26
CA GLN A 99 -7.37 -1.57 -0.22
C GLN A 99 -7.17 -2.32 1.10
N VAL A 100 -5.95 -2.28 1.64
CA VAL A 100 -5.62 -2.88 2.95
C VAL A 100 -6.31 -2.15 4.10
N GLU A 101 -6.31 -0.81 4.09
CA GLU A 101 -7.04 -0.01 5.09
C GLU A 101 -8.53 -0.33 5.09
N LEU A 102 -9.16 -0.36 3.92
CA LEU A 102 -10.57 -0.74 3.77
C LEU A 102 -10.85 -2.16 4.28
N ALA A 103 -9.95 -3.11 4.00
CA ALA A 103 -10.07 -4.47 4.52
C ALA A 103 -9.98 -4.50 6.05
N LEU A 104 -9.05 -3.74 6.64
CA LEU A 104 -8.91 -3.61 8.10
C LEU A 104 -10.14 -2.96 8.75
N GLU A 105 -10.71 -1.94 8.12
CA GLU A 105 -11.93 -1.26 8.58
C GLU A 105 -13.14 -2.18 8.60
N ARG A 106 -13.34 -2.98 7.54
CA ARG A 106 -14.40 -4.00 7.47
C ARG A 106 -14.28 -5.06 8.58
N MET A 107 -13.08 -5.30 9.08
CA MET A 107 -12.81 -6.20 10.21
C MET A 107 -12.94 -5.54 11.58
N ASN A 108 -13.26 -4.24 11.64
CA ASN A 108 -13.49 -3.57 12.90
C ASN A 108 -14.97 -3.73 13.30
N PRO A 109 -15.29 -4.47 14.39
CA PRO A 109 -16.67 -4.77 14.78
C PRO A 109 -17.50 -3.55 15.18
N GLN A 110 -16.92 -2.34 15.19
CA GLN A 110 -17.59 -1.08 15.51
C GLN A 110 -18.27 -0.39 14.31
N ASN A 111 -18.21 -0.97 13.09
CA ASN A 111 -18.85 -0.37 11.91
C ASN A 111 -19.60 -1.40 11.05
N PRO A 112 -20.83 -1.80 11.43
CA PRO A 112 -21.60 -2.85 10.76
C PRO A 112 -22.16 -2.45 9.37
N SER A 113 -21.99 -1.21 8.92
CA SER A 113 -22.64 -0.70 7.70
C SER A 113 -21.97 -1.10 6.37
N LEU A 114 -20.82 -1.77 6.39
CA LEU A 114 -20.08 -2.17 5.17
C LEU A 114 -20.22 -3.66 4.82
N CYS A 115 -21.01 -4.43 5.59
CA CYS A 115 -21.17 -5.87 5.39
C CYS A 115 -22.32 -6.28 4.45
N ASP A 116 -23.17 -5.35 3.97
CA ASP A 116 -24.44 -5.73 3.32
C ASP A 116 -24.49 -5.66 1.77
N ASP A 117 -23.50 -5.10 1.07
CA ASP A 117 -23.67 -4.85 -0.38
C ASP A 117 -23.22 -5.99 -1.31
N ALA A 118 -22.56 -7.05 -0.81
CA ALA A 118 -22.07 -8.14 -1.66
C ALA A 118 -23.09 -9.28 -1.90
N LEU A 119 -24.21 -9.32 -1.15
CA LEU A 119 -25.18 -10.43 -1.22
C LEU A 119 -26.56 -10.05 -1.78
N SER A 120 -26.84 -8.76 -1.97
CA SER A 120 -28.16 -8.29 -2.43
C SER A 120 -28.36 -8.33 -3.95
N SER A 121 -27.28 -8.35 -4.74
CA SER A 121 -27.36 -8.39 -6.21
C SER A 121 -27.58 -9.79 -6.80
N ALA A 122 -27.42 -10.86 -6.03
CA ALA A 122 -27.61 -12.24 -6.50
C ALA A 122 -29.07 -12.74 -6.45
N SER A 123 -30.00 -11.98 -5.86
CA SER A 123 -31.40 -12.44 -5.65
C SER A 123 -32.47 -11.71 -6.47
N ARG A 124 -32.09 -10.90 -7.48
CA ARG A 124 -33.05 -10.17 -8.35
C ARG A 124 -33.06 -10.61 -9.81
N SER A 125 -32.81 -11.89 -10.07
CA SER A 125 -33.00 -12.47 -11.40
C SER A 125 -33.60 -13.87 -11.28
N SER A 126 -34.90 -13.92 -11.00
CA SER A 126 -35.78 -15.05 -11.26
C SER A 126 -37.17 -14.52 -11.60
#